data_AF-A0A973PU36-F1
#
_entry.id   AF-A0A973PU36-F1
#
_cell.length_a   1.000
_cell.length_b   1.000
_cell.length_c   1.000
_cell.angle_alpha   90.00
_cell.angle_beta   90.00
_cell.angle_gamma   90.00
#
_symmetry.space_group_name_H-M   'P 1'
#
loop_
_entity.id
_entity.type
_entity.pdbx_description
1 polymer ?
#
loop_
_entity_poly.entity_id
_entity_poly.type
_entity_poly.pdbx_seq_one_letter_code
_entity_poly.pdbx_strand_id
1 'polypeptide(L)'
;MLPHRTAYAAALLAAVLASGSAVSGCSGSGGTVSPTRAPQGRTTAAYTASRADAGTPTGEDMRVTADRLRKRATALGLKGTDVRVDGTVVTIVAPRQDAGRLRQLTGTALLEFRPVLDPATAGQNGLAQAYASMVCGSTTRATPSLPERPTVACDKAAGQKYLLGPASLGGAQVESASAAFDSATGSGWLVDLTFNAAGGTTFAQVTGSLAQRTEPADQLAILVDGEVVSAPAIRSAITGGKAQISGTFTKEEAENLAAAISSGALPVQLTARGGATRP
;
A
#
# COMPACT_ATOMS: atom_id res chain seq x y z
N MET A 1 29.47 -19.11 22.14
CA MET A 1 30.03 -19.50 20.83
C MET A 1 29.90 -21.00 20.66
N LEU A 2 28.95 -21.45 19.84
CA LEU A 2 28.94 -22.78 19.22
C LEU A 2 28.16 -22.63 17.89
N PRO A 3 28.69 -23.07 16.74
CA PRO A 3 28.09 -22.83 15.44
C PRO A 3 27.18 -23.99 15.02
N HIS A 4 25.93 -23.70 14.64
CA HIS A 4 25.12 -24.64 13.87
C HIS A 4 25.51 -24.54 12.38
N ARG A 5 26.22 -25.57 11.91
CA ARG A 5 26.30 -25.95 10.50
C ARG A 5 25.11 -26.87 10.15
N THR A 6 24.89 -27.01 8.83
CA THR A 6 24.07 -28.00 8.09
C THR A 6 22.62 -27.58 7.83
N ALA A 7 22.01 -27.75 6.65
CA ALA A 7 22.41 -28.38 5.38
C ALA A 7 21.53 -27.87 4.22
N TYR A 8 22.11 -27.88 3.01
CA TYR A 8 21.42 -27.83 1.72
C TYR A 8 20.52 -29.06 1.52
N ALA A 9 19.30 -28.86 1.00
CA ALA A 9 18.46 -29.88 0.35
C ALA A 9 17.27 -29.16 -0.30
N ALA A 10 16.70 -29.50 -1.45
CA ALA A 10 17.05 -30.34 -2.59
C ALA A 10 15.95 -30.00 -3.63
N ALA A 11 16.34 -29.82 -4.90
CA ALA A 11 15.40 -29.55 -5.98
C ALA A 11 14.54 -30.79 -6.28
N LEU A 12 13.23 -30.62 -6.47
CA LEU A 12 12.35 -31.65 -7.03
C LEU A 12 11.36 -31.03 -8.03
N LEU A 13 11.52 -31.47 -9.29
CA LEU A 13 10.63 -31.28 -10.42
C LEU A 13 9.53 -32.34 -10.36
N ALA A 14 8.26 -31.97 -10.54
CA ALA A 14 7.19 -32.93 -10.86
C ALA A 14 6.15 -32.28 -11.78
N ALA A 15 5.95 -32.90 -12.95
CA ALA A 15 4.91 -32.60 -13.91
C ALA A 15 3.92 -33.77 -13.95
N VAL A 16 2.61 -33.49 -13.91
CA VAL A 16 1.54 -34.46 -14.24
C VAL A 16 0.44 -33.75 -15.04
N LEU A 17 0.03 -34.41 -16.12
CA LEU A 17 -0.91 -34.02 -17.18
C LEU A 17 -2.34 -34.51 -16.92
N ALA A 18 -3.32 -33.77 -17.47
CA ALA A 18 -4.62 -34.21 -18.06
C ALA A 18 -5.61 -34.99 -17.14
N SER A 19 -6.94 -35.07 -17.31
CA SER A 19 -7.94 -34.78 -18.35
C SER A 19 -9.36 -35.02 -17.77
N GLY A 20 -10.41 -34.48 -18.42
CA GLY A 20 -11.82 -34.99 -18.44
C GLY A 20 -12.65 -34.80 -17.15
N SER A 21 -13.97 -34.60 -17.13
CA SER A 21 -15.03 -34.91 -18.10
C SER A 21 -16.29 -34.09 -17.79
N ALA A 22 -17.11 -33.85 -18.81
CA ALA A 22 -18.43 -33.24 -18.73
C ALA A 22 -19.51 -34.20 -18.18
N VAL A 23 -20.55 -33.66 -17.54
CA VAL A 23 -21.89 -34.29 -17.47
C VAL A 23 -23.00 -33.22 -17.52
N SER A 24 -24.04 -33.53 -18.31
CA SER A 24 -25.26 -32.77 -18.58
C SER A 24 -26.44 -33.18 -17.68
N GLY A 25 -27.44 -32.31 -17.57
CA GLY A 25 -28.82 -32.59 -17.10
C GLY A 25 -29.21 -31.71 -15.89
N CYS A 26 -30.41 -31.15 -15.74
CA CYS A 26 -31.70 -31.27 -16.43
C CYS A 26 -32.56 -30.00 -16.22
N SER A 27 -33.62 -29.95 -17.03
CA SER A 27 -34.69 -28.95 -17.15
C SER A 27 -35.47 -28.63 -15.85
N GLY A 28 -35.91 -27.37 -15.71
CA GLY A 28 -36.85 -26.92 -14.67
C GLY A 28 -37.27 -25.46 -14.86
N SER A 29 -38.48 -25.25 -15.39
CA SER A 29 -39.13 -23.96 -15.60
C SER A 29 -39.86 -23.51 -14.33
N GLY A 30 -39.60 -22.29 -13.85
CA GLY A 30 -40.37 -21.62 -12.81
C GLY A 30 -39.91 -20.18 -12.65
N GLY A 31 -40.73 -19.22 -13.09
CA GLY A 31 -40.39 -17.80 -13.05
C GLY A 31 -40.35 -17.24 -11.64
N THR A 32 -39.22 -16.63 -11.27
CA THR A 32 -39.12 -15.72 -10.13
C THR A 32 -38.00 -14.70 -10.41
N VAL A 33 -38.40 -13.43 -10.34
CA VAL A 33 -37.62 -12.18 -10.31
C VAL A 33 -36.10 -12.32 -10.44
N SER A 34 -35.55 -11.86 -11.58
CA SER A 34 -34.12 -11.76 -11.84
C SER A 34 -33.42 -10.91 -10.78
N PRO A 35 -32.48 -11.44 -9.97
CA PRO A 35 -31.41 -10.62 -9.45
C PRO A 35 -30.57 -10.18 -10.66
N THR A 36 -30.12 -8.92 -10.69
CA THR A 36 -29.14 -8.43 -11.67
C THR A 36 -27.87 -9.28 -11.56
N ARG A 37 -27.84 -10.38 -12.31
CA ARG A 37 -26.75 -11.34 -12.39
C ARG A 37 -25.58 -10.59 -13.00
N ALA A 38 -24.45 -10.54 -12.30
CA ALA A 38 -23.19 -10.18 -12.96
C ALA A 38 -23.07 -11.01 -14.25
N PRO A 39 -22.65 -10.42 -15.39
CA PRO A 39 -22.50 -11.16 -16.64
C PRO A 39 -21.71 -12.46 -16.39
N GLN A 40 -22.12 -13.57 -17.02
CA GLN A 40 -21.47 -14.87 -16.80
C GLN A 40 -19.95 -14.74 -16.94
N GLY A 41 -19.20 -15.12 -15.90
CA GLY A 41 -17.73 -15.00 -15.88
C GLY A 41 -17.18 -13.72 -15.25
N ARG A 42 -18.00 -12.82 -14.71
CA ARG A 42 -17.57 -11.64 -13.94
C ARG A 42 -17.81 -11.80 -12.44
N THR A 43 -16.97 -11.15 -11.65
CA THR A 43 -17.09 -11.02 -10.21
C THR A 43 -17.31 -9.55 -9.86
N THR A 44 -18.10 -9.30 -8.81
CA THR A 44 -18.45 -7.96 -8.37
C THR A 44 -18.09 -7.81 -6.90
N ALA A 45 -17.39 -6.72 -6.56
CA ALA A 45 -17.10 -6.33 -5.19
C ALA A 45 -17.69 -4.94 -4.94
N ALA A 46 -18.52 -4.82 -3.89
CA ALA A 46 -19.12 -3.57 -3.49
C ALA A 46 -18.44 -3.05 -2.22
N TYR A 47 -18.16 -1.74 -2.20
CA TYR A 47 -17.53 -1.04 -1.11
C TYR A 47 -18.35 0.18 -0.73
N THR A 48 -18.38 0.52 0.56
CA THR A 48 -18.95 1.77 1.08
C THR A 48 -17.83 2.75 1.39
N ALA A 49 -17.91 3.95 0.83
CA ALA A 49 -16.96 5.03 1.08
C ALA A 49 -17.30 5.79 2.37
N SER A 50 -16.28 6.12 3.14
CA SER A 50 -16.37 6.95 4.35
C SER A 50 -15.17 7.91 4.40
N ARG A 51 -15.37 9.13 4.90
CA ARG A 51 -14.30 10.11 5.05
C ARG A 51 -13.74 10.06 6.48
N ALA A 52 -12.43 10.34 6.63
CA ALA A 52 -11.74 10.28 7.92
C ALA A 52 -12.20 11.37 8.92
N ASP A 53 -12.78 12.47 8.44
CA ASP A 53 -13.30 13.60 9.23
C ASP A 53 -14.77 13.42 9.67
N ALA A 54 -15.35 12.22 9.46
CA ALA A 54 -16.76 11.90 9.68
C ALA A 54 -17.78 12.64 8.78
N GLY A 55 -17.33 13.39 7.77
CA GLY A 55 -18.21 13.99 6.75
C GLY A 55 -18.70 12.98 5.71
N THR A 56 -19.85 13.27 5.09
CA THR A 56 -20.33 12.48 3.94
C THR A 56 -19.43 12.72 2.71
N PRO A 57 -18.96 11.66 2.02
CA PRO A 57 -18.20 11.80 0.78
C PRO A 57 -18.94 12.66 -0.26
N THR A 58 -18.24 13.62 -0.86
CA THR A 58 -18.80 14.45 -1.93
C THR A 58 -18.79 13.70 -3.26
N GLY A 59 -19.61 14.14 -4.23
CA GLY A 59 -19.57 13.58 -5.58
C GLY A 59 -18.20 13.69 -6.25
N GLU A 60 -17.44 14.74 -5.95
CA GLU A 60 -16.06 14.92 -6.40
C GLU A 60 -15.13 13.88 -5.80
N ASP A 61 -15.19 13.65 -4.48
CA ASP A 61 -14.38 12.62 -3.81
C ASP A 61 -14.61 11.25 -4.42
N MET A 62 -15.88 10.92 -4.72
CA MET A 62 -16.24 9.63 -5.30
C MET A 62 -15.77 9.48 -6.75
N ARG A 63 -15.84 10.55 -7.54
CA ARG A 63 -15.30 10.59 -8.92
C ARG A 63 -13.79 10.38 -8.93
N VAL A 64 -13.07 11.13 -8.08
CA VAL A 64 -11.62 10.99 -7.92
C VAL A 64 -11.28 9.58 -7.44
N THR A 65 -12.01 9.04 -6.46
CA THR A 65 -11.82 7.66 -5.98
C THR A 65 -11.96 6.65 -7.11
N ALA A 66 -12.99 6.76 -7.95
CA ALA A 66 -13.18 5.84 -9.07
C ALA A 66 -12.03 5.91 -10.08
N ASP A 67 -11.55 7.11 -10.41
CA ASP A 67 -10.43 7.30 -11.34
C ASP A 67 -9.12 6.70 -10.79
N ARG A 68 -8.87 6.88 -9.49
CA ARG A 68 -7.72 6.28 -8.79
C ARG A 68 -7.81 4.74 -8.82
N LEU A 69 -8.98 4.17 -8.54
CA LEU A 69 -9.20 2.71 -8.60
C LEU A 69 -9.02 2.15 -10.02
N ARG A 70 -9.50 2.86 -11.05
CA ARG A 70 -9.26 2.47 -12.45
C ARG A 70 -7.78 2.49 -12.79
N LYS A 71 -7.05 3.53 -12.37
CA LYS A 71 -5.59 3.63 -12.57
C LYS A 71 -4.85 2.46 -11.89
N ARG A 72 -5.27 2.07 -10.67
CA ARG A 72 -4.73 0.87 -9.98
C ARG A 72 -5.02 -0.41 -10.75
N ALA A 73 -6.25 -0.59 -11.22
CA ALA A 73 -6.62 -1.77 -12.00
C ALA A 73 -5.76 -1.92 -13.26
N THR A 74 -5.50 -0.80 -13.95
CA THR A 74 -4.58 -0.77 -15.10
C THR A 74 -3.15 -1.11 -14.69
N ALA A 75 -2.64 -0.53 -13.60
CA ALA A 75 -1.28 -0.79 -13.11
C ALA A 75 -1.06 -2.25 -12.68
N LEU A 76 -2.09 -2.89 -12.10
CA LEU A 76 -2.08 -4.31 -11.75
C LEU A 76 -2.37 -5.23 -12.96
N GLY A 77 -2.62 -4.69 -14.15
CA GLY A 77 -2.95 -5.48 -15.34
C GLY A 77 -4.31 -6.18 -15.27
N LEU A 78 -5.24 -5.69 -14.45
CA LEU A 78 -6.61 -6.21 -14.31
C LEU A 78 -7.48 -5.75 -15.48
N LYS A 79 -7.22 -6.31 -16.67
CA LYS A 79 -7.96 -5.99 -17.90
C LYS A 79 -9.43 -6.33 -17.75
N GLY A 80 -10.30 -5.46 -18.28
CA GLY A 80 -11.76 -5.64 -18.19
C GLY A 80 -12.33 -5.35 -16.81
N THR A 81 -11.58 -4.69 -15.92
CA THR A 81 -12.10 -4.13 -14.68
C THR A 81 -12.86 -2.86 -14.96
N ASP A 82 -14.08 -2.76 -14.42
CA ASP A 82 -14.91 -1.57 -14.49
C ASP A 82 -15.28 -1.10 -13.09
N VAL A 83 -15.23 0.21 -12.86
CA VAL A 83 -15.50 0.83 -11.56
C VAL A 83 -16.70 1.75 -11.73
N ARG A 84 -17.76 1.47 -10.97
CA ARG A 84 -19.00 2.26 -10.93
C ARG A 84 -19.17 2.92 -9.56
N VAL A 85 -19.79 4.09 -9.54
CA VAL A 85 -20.11 4.84 -8.33
C VAL A 85 -21.62 5.07 -8.31
N ASP A 86 -22.25 4.78 -7.19
CA ASP A 86 -23.66 5.06 -6.92
C ASP A 86 -23.80 5.62 -5.49
N GLY A 87 -24.01 6.93 -5.38
CA GLY A 87 -23.95 7.64 -4.10
C GLY A 87 -22.61 7.43 -3.40
N THR A 88 -22.63 6.81 -2.22
CA THR A 88 -21.43 6.45 -1.43
C THR A 88 -20.94 5.02 -1.69
N VAL A 89 -21.54 4.30 -2.63
CA VAL A 89 -21.22 2.91 -2.95
C VAL A 89 -20.33 2.86 -4.19
N VAL A 90 -19.17 2.21 -4.07
CA VAL A 90 -18.29 1.89 -5.19
C VAL A 90 -18.46 0.42 -5.54
N THR A 91 -18.80 0.13 -6.80
CA THR A 91 -18.94 -1.23 -7.31
C THR A 91 -17.86 -1.51 -8.33
N ILE A 92 -17.00 -2.49 -8.05
CA ILE A 92 -15.92 -2.92 -8.94
C ILE A 92 -16.33 -4.24 -9.59
N VAL A 93 -16.32 -4.30 -10.91
CA VAL A 93 -16.68 -5.49 -11.69
C VAL A 93 -15.47 -5.93 -12.51
N ALA A 94 -14.95 -7.13 -12.26
CA ALA A 94 -13.79 -7.68 -12.95
C ALA A 94 -14.06 -9.10 -13.49
N PRO A 95 -13.21 -9.67 -14.36
CA PRO A 95 -13.26 -11.09 -14.69
C PRO A 95 -13.15 -11.97 -13.43
N ARG A 96 -13.78 -13.14 -13.44
CA ARG A 96 -13.81 -14.05 -12.29
C ARG A 96 -12.42 -14.49 -11.83
N GLN A 97 -11.47 -14.67 -12.75
CA GLN A 97 -10.09 -15.03 -12.41
C GLN A 97 -9.38 -13.99 -11.54
N ASP A 98 -9.83 -12.73 -11.59
CA ASP A 98 -9.22 -11.60 -10.87
C ASP A 98 -9.87 -11.36 -9.50
N ALA A 99 -10.81 -12.20 -9.06
CA ALA A 99 -11.55 -12.03 -7.82
C ALA A 99 -10.64 -11.91 -6.58
N GLY A 100 -9.55 -12.67 -6.53
CA GLY A 100 -8.57 -12.60 -5.43
C GLY A 100 -7.81 -11.28 -5.40
N ARG A 101 -7.64 -10.64 -6.55
CA ARG A 101 -6.83 -9.42 -6.75
C ARG A 101 -7.64 -8.14 -6.51
N LEU A 102 -8.98 -8.22 -6.51
CA LEU A 102 -9.84 -7.05 -6.26
C LEU A 102 -9.63 -6.39 -4.91
N ARG A 103 -9.23 -7.15 -3.89
CA ARG A 103 -8.93 -6.60 -2.56
C ARG A 103 -7.70 -5.67 -2.56
N GLN A 104 -6.79 -5.85 -3.52
CA GLN A 104 -5.57 -5.06 -3.68
C GLN A 104 -5.88 -3.65 -4.19
N LEU A 105 -7.00 -3.47 -4.89
CA LEU A 105 -7.42 -2.16 -5.41
C LEU A 105 -7.82 -1.18 -4.31
N THR A 106 -8.40 -1.70 -3.23
CA THR A 106 -9.00 -0.89 -2.15
C THR A 106 -8.07 -0.63 -0.98
N GLY A 107 -6.84 -1.16 -1.00
CA GLY A 107 -5.84 -0.82 0.02
C GLY A 107 -5.55 0.68 -0.01
N THR A 108 -5.51 1.34 1.14
CA THR A 108 -4.91 2.67 1.21
C THR A 108 -3.40 2.49 0.96
N ALA A 109 -2.76 3.46 0.32
CA ALA A 109 -1.30 3.49 0.24
C ALA A 109 -0.90 4.93 0.45
N LEU A 110 -1.25 5.41 1.64
CA LEU A 110 -0.84 6.73 2.07
C LEU A 110 0.67 6.66 2.31
N LEU A 111 1.41 7.07 1.28
CA LEU A 111 2.85 7.19 1.33
C LEU A 111 3.21 8.52 2.00
N GLU A 112 4.03 8.47 3.04
CA GLU A 112 4.60 9.63 3.70
C GLU A 112 6.11 9.46 3.87
N PHE A 113 6.87 10.52 3.60
CA PHE A 113 8.29 10.61 3.95
C PHE A 113 8.43 11.54 5.13
N ARG A 114 8.93 11.01 6.24
CA ARG A 114 9.06 11.74 7.50
C ARG A 114 10.50 11.68 8.00
N PRO A 115 11.11 12.82 8.37
CA PRO A 115 12.42 12.81 8.99
C PRO A 115 12.32 12.16 10.37
N VAL A 116 13.28 11.31 10.71
CA VAL A 116 13.38 10.75 12.06
C VAL A 116 13.90 11.85 12.99
N LEU A 117 13.29 11.95 14.17
CA LEU A 117 13.71 12.87 15.21
C LEU A 117 14.46 12.10 16.28
N ASP A 118 15.45 12.76 16.88
CA ASP A 118 16.14 12.21 18.04
C ASP A 118 15.25 12.35 19.29
N PRO A 119 14.88 11.23 19.94
CA PRO A 119 14.05 11.26 21.13
C PRO A 119 14.70 12.01 22.31
N ALA A 120 16.03 12.12 22.36
CA ALA A 120 16.75 12.86 23.41
C ALA A 120 16.56 14.39 23.28
N THR A 121 16.38 14.89 22.05
CA THR A 121 16.15 16.31 21.78
C THR A 121 14.68 16.67 21.59
N ALA A 122 13.79 15.68 21.43
CA ALA A 122 12.34 15.86 21.35
C ALA A 122 11.66 16.25 22.69
N GLY A 123 12.43 16.90 23.57
CA GLY A 123 12.17 17.07 24.99
C GLY A 123 10.96 17.92 25.39
N GLN A 124 10.07 18.34 24.49
CA GLN A 124 8.85 19.07 24.89
C GLN A 124 7.65 18.65 24.04
N ASN A 125 6.51 18.41 24.70
CA ASN A 125 5.15 18.22 24.17
C ASN A 125 4.71 16.79 23.84
N GLY A 126 4.37 15.96 24.84
CA GLY A 126 3.50 14.76 24.70
C GLY A 126 4.03 13.58 23.87
N LEU A 127 4.93 13.84 22.93
CA LEU A 127 5.49 12.92 21.95
C LEU A 127 6.54 11.99 22.56
N ALA A 128 7.34 12.49 23.50
CA ALA A 128 8.24 11.65 24.28
C ALA A 128 7.46 10.62 25.12
N GLN A 129 6.29 11.01 25.67
CA GLN A 129 5.40 10.10 26.40
C GLN A 129 4.69 9.13 25.45
N ALA A 130 4.23 9.59 24.27
CA ALA A 130 3.70 8.73 23.22
C ALA A 130 4.75 7.71 22.75
N TYR A 131 6.01 8.13 22.56
CA TYR A 131 7.12 7.27 22.19
C TYR A 131 7.43 6.22 23.27
N ALA A 132 7.48 6.63 24.54
CA ALA A 132 7.71 5.75 25.67
C ALA A 132 6.57 4.74 25.86
N SER A 133 5.31 5.16 25.69
CA SER A 133 4.11 4.35 25.89
C SER A 133 3.70 3.50 24.69
N MET A 134 4.18 3.81 23.48
CA MET A 134 3.86 3.04 22.29
C MET A 134 4.45 1.62 22.38
N VAL A 135 3.65 0.60 22.10
CA VAL A 135 4.10 -0.80 22.06
C VAL A 135 3.94 -1.33 20.64
N CYS A 136 5.06 -1.63 19.99
CA CYS A 136 5.07 -2.24 18.66
C CYS A 136 4.54 -3.67 18.72
N GLY A 137 3.65 -4.02 17.78
CA GLY A 137 2.98 -5.32 17.74
C GLY A 137 1.59 -5.37 18.39
N SER A 138 1.10 -4.26 18.97
CA SER A 138 -0.31 -4.15 19.35
C SER A 138 -1.17 -3.83 18.12
N THR A 139 -2.33 -4.47 17.99
CA THR A 139 -3.32 -4.27 16.91
C THR A 139 -3.95 -2.86 16.86
N THR A 140 -3.37 -1.90 17.56
CA THR A 140 -3.81 -0.51 17.57
C THR A 140 -3.41 0.12 16.23
N ARG A 141 -4.38 0.22 15.32
CA ARG A 141 -4.25 0.92 14.04
C ARG A 141 -3.64 2.30 14.30
N ALA A 142 -2.58 2.63 13.56
CA ALA A 142 -1.96 3.95 13.61
C ALA A 142 -3.05 5.02 13.54
N THR A 143 -3.02 5.98 14.47
CA THR A 143 -3.87 7.16 14.41
C THR A 143 -3.73 7.77 13.03
N PRO A 144 -4.82 8.21 12.35
CA PRO A 144 -4.72 8.82 11.03
C PRO A 144 -3.61 9.85 11.04
N SER A 145 -2.55 9.60 10.26
CA SER A 145 -1.38 10.46 10.25
C SER A 145 -1.82 11.81 9.73
N LEU A 146 -1.79 12.82 10.59
CA LEU A 146 -1.89 14.19 10.14
C LEU A 146 -0.50 14.56 9.61
N PRO A 147 -0.34 14.80 8.29
CA PRO A 147 0.96 15.01 7.68
C PRO A 147 1.70 16.19 8.32
N GLU A 148 0.98 17.19 8.83
CA GLU A 148 1.57 18.38 9.43
C GLU A 148 2.06 18.20 10.87
N ARG A 149 1.74 17.09 11.54
CA ARG A 149 2.06 16.89 12.97
C ARG A 149 3.14 15.83 13.15
N PRO A 150 4.04 15.97 14.14
CA PRO A 150 4.93 14.88 14.51
C PRO A 150 4.12 13.69 15.03
N THR A 151 4.64 12.49 14.85
CA THR A 151 3.98 11.26 15.28
C THR A 151 4.99 10.20 15.71
N VAL A 152 4.52 9.13 16.32
CA VAL A 152 5.30 7.94 16.63
C VAL A 152 4.77 6.78 15.80
N ALA A 153 5.67 6.00 15.21
CA ALA A 153 5.32 4.85 14.39
C ALA A 153 6.27 3.68 14.64
N CYS A 154 5.78 2.48 14.38
CA CYS A 154 6.56 1.26 14.49
C CYS A 154 6.97 0.75 13.12
N ASP A 155 8.15 0.16 13.07
CA ASP A 155 8.58 -0.67 11.95
C ASP A 155 7.96 -2.07 12.07
N LYS A 156 7.34 -2.50 10.97
CA LYS A 156 6.65 -3.78 10.83
C LYS A 156 7.58 -4.99 10.93
N ALA A 157 8.83 -4.86 10.48
CA ALA A 157 9.82 -5.93 10.41
C ALA A 157 10.74 -5.97 11.63
N ALA A 158 11.24 -4.81 12.07
CA ALA A 158 12.25 -4.75 13.15
C ALA A 158 11.65 -4.52 14.55
N GLY A 159 10.36 -4.18 14.66
CA GLY A 159 9.73 -3.82 15.93
C GLY A 159 10.30 -2.56 16.59
N GLN A 160 11.08 -1.77 15.83
CA GLN A 160 11.70 -0.54 16.29
C GLN A 160 10.68 0.59 16.30
N LYS A 161 10.77 1.46 17.32
CA LYS A 161 9.95 2.66 17.44
C LYS A 161 10.69 3.84 16.85
N TYR A 162 10.02 4.59 15.99
CA TYR A 162 10.52 5.84 15.42
C TYR A 162 9.71 7.01 15.95
N LEU A 163 10.42 8.05 16.37
CA LEU A 163 9.85 9.37 16.54
C LEU A 163 10.00 10.12 15.21
N LEU A 164 8.89 10.59 14.68
CA LEU A 164 8.83 11.12 13.32
C LEU A 164 8.36 12.56 13.34
N GLY A 165 9.06 13.40 12.57
CA GLY A 165 8.64 14.76 12.30
C GLY A 165 7.42 14.81 11.36
N PRO A 166 6.94 16.02 11.03
CA PRO A 166 5.94 16.22 9.99
C PRO A 166 6.35 15.58 8.65
N ALA A 167 5.37 15.11 7.89
CA ALA A 167 5.57 14.59 6.54
C ALA A 167 6.14 15.70 5.65
N SER A 168 7.35 15.46 5.15
CA SER A 168 8.04 16.37 4.23
C SER A 168 7.58 16.16 2.79
N LEU A 169 7.20 14.93 2.45
CA LEU A 169 6.63 14.54 1.16
C LEU A 169 5.53 13.51 1.37
N GLY A 170 4.59 13.44 0.43
CA GLY A 170 3.57 12.41 0.38
C GLY A 170 3.42 11.78 -1.00
N GLY A 171 2.47 10.86 -1.12
CA GLY A 171 2.16 10.20 -2.39
C GLY A 171 1.72 11.15 -3.52
N ALA A 172 1.25 12.36 -3.22
CA ALA A 172 0.86 13.36 -4.23
C ALA A 172 2.06 13.89 -5.04
N GLN A 173 3.27 13.84 -4.48
CA GLN A 173 4.51 14.27 -5.13
C GLN A 173 5.17 13.16 -5.97
N VAL A 174 4.62 11.94 -5.95
CA VAL A 174 5.11 10.81 -6.75
C VAL A 174 4.42 10.81 -8.12
N GLU A 175 5.22 10.81 -9.18
CA GLU A 175 4.73 10.73 -10.56
C GLU A 175 4.44 9.28 -10.97
N SER A 176 5.37 8.38 -10.65
CA SER A 176 5.23 6.95 -10.94
C SER A 176 5.96 6.09 -9.91
N ALA A 177 5.49 4.85 -9.78
CA ALA A 177 6.09 3.82 -8.95
C ALA A 177 6.04 2.48 -9.68
N SER A 178 7.10 1.68 -9.58
CA SER A 178 7.21 0.36 -10.21
C SER A 178 7.90 -0.64 -9.28
N ALA A 179 7.40 -1.87 -9.27
CA ALA A 179 8.08 -2.96 -8.60
C ALA A 179 9.25 -3.45 -9.48
N ALA A 180 10.42 -3.64 -8.87
CA ALA A 180 11.59 -4.20 -9.53
C ALA A 180 12.23 -5.26 -8.63
N PHE A 181 12.87 -6.25 -9.25
CA PHE A 181 13.69 -7.20 -8.52
C PHE A 181 15.12 -6.67 -8.46
N ASP A 182 15.71 -6.61 -7.26
CA ASP A 182 17.11 -6.22 -7.09
C ASP A 182 18.01 -7.36 -7.57
N SER A 183 18.31 -7.35 -8.87
CA SER A 183 19.22 -8.31 -9.49
C SER A 183 20.69 -8.06 -9.13
N ALA A 184 21.04 -6.87 -8.64
CA ALA A 184 22.41 -6.51 -8.32
C ALA A 184 22.86 -7.17 -7.01
N THR A 185 21.98 -7.19 -6.01
CA THR A 185 22.29 -7.81 -4.71
C THR A 185 21.55 -9.12 -4.48
N GLY A 186 20.52 -9.42 -5.26
CA GLY A 186 19.63 -10.57 -5.04
C GLY A 186 18.77 -10.43 -3.78
N SER A 187 18.68 -9.23 -3.20
CA SER A 187 18.04 -8.98 -1.89
C SER A 187 16.51 -9.02 -1.92
N GLY A 188 15.90 -9.28 -3.08
CA GLY A 188 14.45 -9.45 -3.22
C GLY A 188 13.79 -8.36 -4.07
N TRP A 189 12.51 -8.11 -3.81
CA TRP A 189 11.73 -7.10 -4.52
C TRP A 189 11.83 -5.74 -3.84
N LEU A 190 11.95 -4.68 -4.64
CA LEU A 190 11.94 -3.28 -4.22
C LEU A 190 10.88 -2.51 -5.02
N VAL A 191 10.56 -1.31 -4.54
CA VAL A 191 9.70 -0.36 -5.26
C VAL A 191 10.52 0.86 -5.66
N ASP A 192 10.73 1.03 -6.96
CA ASP A 192 11.29 2.24 -7.55
C ASP A 192 10.23 3.33 -7.58
N LEU A 193 10.59 4.53 -7.14
CA LEU A 193 9.76 5.72 -7.15
C LEU A 193 10.40 6.79 -8.03
N THR A 194 9.57 7.45 -8.82
CA THR A 194 9.93 8.67 -9.55
C THR A 194 9.01 9.79 -9.09
N PHE A 195 9.60 10.86 -8.55
CA PHE A 195 8.89 12.06 -8.15
C PHE A 195 8.66 12.99 -9.34
N ASN A 196 7.60 13.81 -9.26
CA ASN A 196 7.42 14.92 -10.18
C ASN A 196 8.44 16.05 -9.89
N ALA A 197 8.51 17.07 -10.74
CA ALA A 197 9.51 18.15 -10.63
C ALA A 197 9.51 18.85 -9.24
N ALA A 198 8.33 19.13 -8.68
CA ALA A 198 8.20 19.73 -7.36
C ALA A 198 8.67 18.76 -6.26
N GLY A 199 8.20 17.51 -6.33
CA GLY A 199 8.56 16.44 -5.41
C GLY A 199 10.06 16.15 -5.38
N GLY A 200 10.69 16.07 -6.55
CA GLY A 200 12.13 15.83 -6.67
C GLY A 200 12.97 16.98 -6.09
N THR A 201 12.50 18.22 -6.23
CA THR A 201 13.16 19.40 -5.64
C THR A 201 13.07 19.36 -4.11
N THR A 202 11.87 19.14 -3.57
CA THR A 202 11.67 19.00 -2.11
C THR A 202 12.44 17.80 -1.56
N PHE A 203 12.46 16.67 -2.26
CA PHE A 203 13.21 15.48 -1.83
C PHE A 203 14.71 15.74 -1.76
N ALA A 204 15.28 16.43 -2.75
CA ALA A 204 16.68 16.84 -2.72
C ALA A 204 17.01 17.78 -1.55
N GLN A 205 16.12 18.74 -1.25
CA GLN A 205 16.30 19.67 -0.13
C GLN A 205 16.24 18.96 1.23
N VAL A 206 15.26 18.07 1.41
CA VAL A 206 15.08 17.31 2.65
C VAL A 206 16.27 16.38 2.87
N THR A 207 16.62 15.57 1.87
CA THR A 207 17.77 14.65 1.96
C THR A 207 19.09 15.39 2.16
N GLY A 208 19.29 16.53 1.50
CA GLY A 208 20.48 17.38 1.71
C GLY A 208 20.57 17.94 3.13
N SER A 209 19.44 18.30 3.74
CA SER A 209 19.40 18.78 5.13
C SER A 209 19.62 17.65 6.14
N LEU A 210 19.09 16.45 5.86
CA LEU A 210 19.26 15.27 6.72
C LEU A 210 20.70 14.73 6.68
N ALA A 211 21.36 14.80 5.52
CA ALA A 211 22.76 14.37 5.37
C ALA A 211 23.75 15.14 6.27
N GLN A 212 23.39 16.32 6.75
CA GLN A 212 24.20 17.13 7.68
C GLN A 212 23.96 16.79 9.15
N ARG A 213 23.03 15.88 9.44
CA ARG A 213 22.68 15.48 10.81
C ARG A 213 23.44 14.23 11.22
N THR A 214 23.37 13.92 12.50
CA THR A 214 23.90 12.68 13.08
C THR A 214 22.77 11.72 13.42
N GLU A 215 23.09 10.44 13.45
CA GLU A 215 22.15 9.39 13.86
C GLU A 215 21.51 9.70 15.23
N PRO A 216 20.18 9.48 15.39
CA PRO A 216 19.21 8.95 14.42
C PRO A 216 18.56 10.00 13.51
N ALA A 217 18.91 11.28 13.67
CA ALA A 217 18.27 12.39 12.96
C ALA A 217 18.71 12.54 11.48
N ASP A 218 19.64 11.71 11.00
CA ASP A 218 20.06 11.59 9.60
C ASP A 218 19.20 10.63 8.77
N GLN A 219 18.20 9.99 9.39
CA GLN A 219 17.33 9.02 8.73
C GLN A 219 16.06 9.65 8.16
N LEU A 220 15.60 9.12 7.02
CA LEU A 220 14.31 9.46 6.42
C LEU A 220 13.40 8.24 6.46
N ALA A 221 12.39 8.26 7.32
CA ALA A 221 11.40 7.19 7.41
C ALA A 221 10.39 7.27 6.26
N ILE A 222 10.09 6.11 5.69
CA ILE A 222 9.12 5.90 4.64
C ILE A 222 7.97 5.13 5.24
N LEU A 223 6.79 5.75 5.27
CA LEU A 223 5.60 5.20 5.87
C LEU A 223 4.58 4.87 4.80
N VAL A 224 3.91 3.73 4.99
CA VAL A 224 2.74 3.33 4.21
C VAL A 224 1.61 3.08 5.18
N ASP A 225 0.52 3.83 5.06
CA ASP A 225 -0.66 3.72 5.93
C ASP A 225 -0.33 3.88 7.44
N GLY A 226 0.67 4.69 7.75
CA GLY A 226 1.09 4.98 9.13
C GLY A 226 2.06 3.96 9.74
N GLU A 227 2.43 2.90 9.01
CA GLU A 227 3.47 1.95 9.41
C GLU A 227 4.81 2.30 8.73
N VAL A 228 5.92 2.24 9.48
CA VAL A 228 7.26 2.44 8.91
C VAL A 228 7.65 1.18 8.16
N VAL A 229 7.97 1.35 6.88
CA VAL A 229 8.40 0.25 6.00
C VAL A 229 9.91 0.24 5.83
N SER A 230 10.53 1.41 5.82
CA SER A 230 11.99 1.58 5.72
C SER A 230 12.41 2.93 6.31
N ALA A 231 13.56 3.01 6.95
CA ALA A 231 14.12 4.25 7.49
C ALA A 231 15.64 4.35 7.23
N PRO A 232 16.06 4.44 5.96
CA PRO A 232 17.48 4.50 5.62
C PRO A 232 18.14 5.80 6.12
N ALA A 233 19.41 5.69 6.51
CA ALA A 233 20.26 6.84 6.80
C ALA A 233 20.65 7.56 5.50
N ILE A 234 20.48 8.87 5.47
CA ILE A 234 20.81 9.72 4.34
C ILE A 234 22.23 10.26 4.53
N ARG A 235 23.14 9.96 3.59
CA ARG A 235 24.54 10.39 3.65
C ARG A 235 24.88 11.54 2.70
N SER A 236 24.03 11.80 1.71
CA SER A 236 24.18 12.87 0.75
C SER A 236 22.83 13.30 0.21
N ALA A 237 22.77 14.51 -0.37
CA ALA A 237 21.57 14.98 -1.04
C ALA A 237 21.27 14.07 -2.25
N ILE A 238 20.03 13.57 -2.33
CA ILE A 238 19.59 12.74 -3.45
C ILE A 238 18.97 13.66 -4.49
N THR A 239 19.78 14.05 -5.46
CA THR A 239 19.37 14.85 -6.62
C THR A 239 19.07 13.90 -7.79
N GLY A 240 17.92 14.08 -8.45
CA GLY A 240 17.49 13.21 -9.54
C GLY A 240 16.04 12.72 -9.46
N GLY A 241 15.34 13.04 -8.36
CA GLY A 241 13.90 12.78 -8.23
C GLY A 241 13.53 11.30 -8.22
N LYS A 242 14.46 10.42 -7.86
CA LYS A 242 14.23 8.98 -7.75
C LYS A 242 14.52 8.51 -6.32
N ALA A 243 13.75 7.53 -5.86
CA ALA A 243 13.96 6.86 -4.60
C ALA A 243 13.64 5.37 -4.73
N GLN A 244 14.18 4.56 -3.83
CA GLN A 244 13.88 3.14 -3.76
C GLN A 244 13.37 2.80 -2.36
N ILE A 245 12.26 2.09 -2.30
CA ILE A 245 11.76 1.49 -1.07
C ILE A 245 12.23 0.03 -1.07
N SER A 246 13.20 -0.27 -0.23
CA SER A 246 13.64 -1.63 0.07
C SER A 246 12.95 -2.15 1.33
N GLY A 247 12.70 -3.46 1.37
CA GLY A 247 12.05 -4.14 2.47
C GLY A 247 11.90 -5.64 2.19
N THR A 248 11.31 -6.38 3.11
CA THR A 248 11.01 -7.81 2.92
C THR A 248 9.72 -8.00 2.13
N PHE A 249 9.70 -7.51 0.88
CA PHE A 249 8.52 -7.63 0.02
C PHE A 249 8.57 -8.90 -0.83
N THR A 250 7.44 -9.56 -0.94
CA THR A 250 7.16 -10.47 -2.05
C THR A 250 6.92 -9.68 -3.34
N LYS A 251 7.01 -10.35 -4.49
CA LYS A 251 6.66 -9.77 -5.80
C LYS A 251 5.29 -9.09 -5.77
N GLU A 252 4.31 -9.81 -5.26
CA GLU A 252 2.92 -9.37 -5.23
C GLU A 252 2.74 -8.16 -4.31
N GLU A 253 3.40 -8.13 -3.15
CA GLU A 253 3.38 -6.98 -2.25
C GLU A 253 4.02 -5.74 -2.88
N ALA A 254 5.17 -5.90 -3.55
CA ALA A 254 5.84 -4.79 -4.23
C ALA A 254 4.98 -4.25 -5.40
N GLU A 255 4.37 -5.12 -6.21
CA GLU A 255 3.47 -4.72 -7.30
C GLU A 255 2.22 -3.98 -6.77
N ASN A 256 1.63 -4.49 -5.69
CA ASN A 256 0.48 -3.86 -5.04
C ASN A 256 0.84 -2.49 -4.47
N LEU A 257 1.97 -2.38 -3.78
CA LEU A 257 2.44 -1.12 -3.23
C LEU A 257 2.73 -0.10 -4.34
N ALA A 258 3.46 -0.51 -5.38
CA ALA A 258 3.76 0.33 -6.53
C ALA A 258 2.48 0.82 -7.24
N ALA A 259 1.53 -0.07 -7.48
CA ALA A 259 0.25 0.30 -8.11
C ALA A 259 -0.53 1.29 -7.24
N ALA A 260 -0.58 1.07 -5.93
CA ALA A 260 -1.30 1.93 -5.00
C ALA A 260 -0.64 3.31 -4.88
N ILE A 261 0.69 3.41 -4.83
CA ILE A 261 1.43 4.68 -4.84
C ILE A 261 1.25 5.42 -6.17
N SER A 262 1.50 4.74 -7.31
CA SER A 262 1.41 5.34 -8.66
C SER A 262 0.01 5.87 -8.96
N SER A 263 -1.00 5.18 -8.45
CA SER A 263 -2.37 5.66 -8.59
C SER A 263 -2.67 6.88 -7.73
N GLY A 264 -1.96 7.11 -6.62
CA GLY A 264 -2.25 8.15 -5.62
C GLY A 264 -3.17 7.67 -4.48
N ALA A 265 -3.20 8.45 -3.40
CA ALA A 265 -4.08 8.19 -2.25
C ALA A 265 -5.56 8.32 -2.64
N LEU A 266 -6.41 7.50 -2.03
CA LEU A 266 -7.85 7.63 -2.16
C LEU A 266 -8.35 8.74 -1.21
N PRO A 267 -9.24 9.64 -1.67
CA PRO A 267 -9.79 10.70 -0.80
C PRO A 267 -10.79 10.15 0.24
N VAL A 268 -11.22 8.90 0.10
CA VAL A 268 -12.15 8.20 0.99
C VAL A 268 -11.60 6.83 1.38
N GLN A 269 -11.97 6.36 2.56
CA GLN A 269 -11.74 4.98 2.97
C GLN A 269 -12.86 4.08 2.44
N LEU A 270 -12.47 2.97 1.83
CA LEU A 270 -13.40 1.98 1.27
C LEU A 270 -13.52 0.79 2.22
N THR A 271 -14.71 0.59 2.77
CA THR A 271 -15.01 -0.61 3.56
C THR A 271 -15.76 -1.60 2.70
N ALA A 272 -15.28 -2.85 2.63
CA ALA A 272 -15.97 -3.89 1.87
C ALA A 272 -17.38 -4.11 2.46
N ARG A 273 -18.40 -3.99 1.61
CA ARG A 273 -19.76 -4.37 1.97
C ARG A 273 -19.76 -5.90 2.00
N GLY A 274 -19.84 -6.49 3.19
CA GLY A 274 -19.82 -7.95 3.37
C GLY A 274 -20.84 -8.60 2.44
N GLY A 275 -20.36 -9.22 1.37
CA GLY A 275 -21.20 -9.59 0.23
C GLY A 275 -20.42 -10.32 -0.85
N ALA A 276 -19.54 -11.25 -0.46
CA ALA A 276 -19.17 -12.33 -1.35
C ALA A 276 -20.22 -13.43 -1.14
N THR A 277 -21.31 -13.40 -1.90
CA THR A 277 -22.20 -14.55 -2.01
C THR A 277 -21.38 -15.71 -2.55
N ARG A 278 -21.02 -16.64 -1.65
CA ARG A 278 -20.53 -17.98 -2.02
C ARG A 278 -21.63 -18.67 -2.85
N PRO A 279 -21.28 -19.38 -3.94
CA PRO A 279 -22.19 -20.34 -4.54
C PRO A 279 -22.50 -21.49 -3.57
#